data_AF-A0A3R6TRT5-F1
#
_entry.id   AF-A0A3R6TRT5-F1
#
_cell.length_a   1.000
_cell.length_b   1.000
_cell.length_c   1.000
_cell.angle_alpha   90.00
_cell.angle_beta   90.00
_cell.angle_gamma   90.00
#
_symmetry.space_group_name_H-M   'P 1'
#
loop_
_entity.id
_entity.type
_entity.pdbx_description
1 polymer ?
#
loop_
_entity_poly.entity_id
_entity_poly.type
_entity_poly.pdbx_seq_one_letter_code
_entity_poly.pdbx_strand_id
1 'polypeptide(L)'
;MKKRYRDESGQLVESLENIKKETAADAAEYYQIGAIYKYAYDDREYVYLENDDCLAYFQSFDGYNLFIPVDSLVTFLPGVADDDRALALVVD
;
A
#
# COMPACT_ATOMS: atom_id res chain seq x y z
N MET A 1 -15.43 -2.94 5.36
CA MET A 1 -14.65 -4.01 4.69
C MET A 1 -13.89 -4.75 5.79
N LYS A 2 -13.88 -6.09 5.86
CA LYS A 2 -13.17 -6.81 6.94
C LYS A 2 -11.67 -6.77 6.64
N LYS A 3 -10.88 -6.15 7.52
CA LYS A 3 -9.42 -6.13 7.42
C LYS A 3 -8.88 -7.54 7.75
N ARG A 4 -7.98 -8.06 6.93
CA ARG A 4 -7.52 -9.47 6.99
C ARG A 4 -6.70 -9.75 8.25
N TYR A 5 -5.98 -8.76 8.75
CA TYR A 5 -5.02 -8.89 9.84
C TYR A 5 -5.28 -7.97 11.03
N ARG A 6 -6.50 -7.42 11.16
CA ARG A 6 -6.87 -6.57 12.29
C ARG A 6 -8.08 -7.11 13.03
N ASP A 7 -8.07 -6.96 14.35
CA ASP A 7 -9.22 -7.25 15.20
C ASP A 7 -10.26 -6.13 15.12
N GLU A 8 -11.34 -6.28 15.88
CA GLU A 8 -12.43 -5.29 15.95
C GLU A 8 -12.00 -3.95 16.56
N SER A 9 -10.87 -3.92 17.27
CA SER A 9 -10.26 -2.70 17.82
C SER A 9 -9.22 -2.08 16.87
N GLY A 10 -9.02 -2.65 15.68
CA GLY A 10 -8.04 -2.20 14.71
C GLY A 10 -6.60 -2.63 15.02
N GLN A 11 -6.36 -3.46 16.04
CA GLN A 11 -5.03 -3.94 16.38
C GLN A 11 -4.65 -5.13 15.50
N LEU A 12 -3.35 -5.26 15.20
CA LEU A 12 -2.85 -6.39 14.43
C LEU A 12 -3.01 -7.68 15.23
N VAL A 13 -3.67 -8.67 14.63
CA VAL A 13 -3.82 -10.03 15.23
C VAL A 13 -2.60 -10.91 14.98
N GLU A 14 -1.68 -10.44 14.14
CA GLU A 14 -0.45 -11.15 13.77
C GLU A 14 0.74 -10.18 13.65
N SER A 15 1.96 -10.70 13.80
CA SER A 15 3.18 -9.91 13.63
C SER A 15 3.32 -9.38 12.19
N LEU A 16 3.84 -8.15 12.06
CA LEU A 16 4.13 -7.56 10.76
C LEU A 16 5.06 -8.43 9.90
N GLU A 17 5.99 -9.17 10.52
CA GLU A 17 6.91 -10.06 9.80
C GLU A 17 6.18 -11.24 9.13
N ASN A 18 5.17 -11.82 9.78
CA ASN A 18 4.38 -12.89 9.18
C ASN A 18 3.47 -12.35 8.09
N ILE A 19 2.80 -11.21 8.33
CA ILE A 19 1.97 -10.53 7.34
C ILE A 19 2.79 -10.24 6.08
N LYS A 20 4.00 -9.68 6.25
CA LYS A 20 4.95 -9.44 5.15
C LYS A 20 5.23 -10.70 4.33
N LYS A 21 5.48 -11.83 4.97
CA LYS A 21 5.76 -13.10 4.27
C LYS A 21 4.56 -13.62 3.48
N GLU A 22 3.36 -13.56 4.08
CA GLU A 22 2.15 -14.09 3.45
C GLU A 22 1.64 -13.23 2.30
N THR A 23 1.83 -11.91 2.37
CA THR A 23 1.21 -10.95 1.45
C THR A 23 2.20 -10.20 0.56
N ALA A 24 3.47 -10.62 0.54
CA ALA A 24 4.45 -10.12 -0.42
C ALA A 24 4.02 -10.35 -1.87
N ALA A 25 3.47 -11.54 -2.18
CA ALA A 25 2.93 -11.84 -3.51
C ALA A 25 1.70 -10.97 -3.84
N ASP A 26 0.78 -10.82 -2.89
CA ASP A 26 -0.41 -9.98 -3.02
C ASP A 26 -0.03 -8.51 -3.33
N ALA A 27 1.00 -7.98 -2.67
CA ALA A 27 1.49 -6.63 -2.92
C ALA A 27 2.08 -6.47 -4.32
N ALA A 28 2.87 -7.44 -4.77
CA ALA A 28 3.46 -7.42 -6.11
C ALA A 28 2.41 -7.53 -7.23
N GLU A 29 1.31 -8.26 -7.00
CA GLU A 29 0.19 -8.35 -7.96
C GLU A 29 -0.66 -7.07 -7.97
N TYR A 30 -0.86 -6.47 -6.79
CA TYR A 30 -1.71 -5.29 -6.61
C TYR A 30 -1.08 -3.99 -7.11
N TYR A 31 0.21 -3.77 -6.84
CA TYR A 31 0.92 -2.54 -7.22
C TYR A 31 1.56 -2.68 -8.61
N GLN A 32 1.00 -1.97 -9.59
CA GLN A 32 1.39 -2.04 -10.99
C GLN A 32 1.98 -0.70 -11.44
N ILE A 33 3.13 -0.75 -12.10
CA ILE A 33 3.76 0.44 -12.67
C ILE A 33 2.80 1.08 -13.68
N GLY A 34 2.62 2.40 -13.56
CA GLY A 34 1.70 3.21 -14.36
C GLY A 34 0.27 3.28 -13.82
N ALA A 35 -0.10 2.44 -12.84
CA ALA A 35 -1.40 2.52 -12.20
C ALA A 35 -1.46 3.67 -11.18
N ILE A 36 -2.67 4.14 -10.91
CA ILE A 36 -2.96 5.26 -10.00
C ILE A 36 -3.51 4.71 -8.69
N TYR A 37 -2.96 5.17 -7.58
CA TYR A 37 -3.38 4.82 -6.23
C TYR A 37 -3.70 6.07 -5.43
N LYS A 38 -4.88 6.09 -4.81
CA LYS A 38 -5.28 7.15 -3.88
C LYS A 38 -4.79 6.82 -2.47
N TYR A 39 -4.04 7.73 -1.86
CA TYR A 39 -3.55 7.57 -0.51
C TYR A 39 -4.55 8.14 0.50
N ALA A 40 -5.01 7.30 1.43
CA ALA A 40 -6.03 7.70 2.40
C ALA A 40 -5.56 8.79 3.38
N TYR A 41 -4.25 8.93 3.58
CA TYR A 41 -3.68 9.87 4.55
C TYR A 41 -3.84 11.34 4.14
N ASP A 42 -3.63 11.63 2.86
CA ASP A 42 -3.62 13.00 2.32
C ASP A 42 -4.58 13.20 1.14
N ASP A 43 -5.39 12.18 0.85
CA ASP A 43 -6.38 12.15 -0.23
C ASP A 43 -5.81 12.34 -1.64
N ARG A 44 -4.48 12.24 -1.80
CA ARG A 44 -3.80 12.45 -3.09
C ARG A 44 -3.77 11.19 -3.93
N GLU A 45 -3.81 11.39 -5.23
CA GLU A 45 -3.57 10.33 -6.21
C GLU A 45 -2.11 10.33 -6.63
N TYR A 46 -1.54 9.13 -6.63
CA TYR A 46 -0.16 8.88 -7.01
C TYR A 46 -0.09 7.85 -8.12
N VAL A 47 0.70 8.13 -9.15
CA VAL A 47 1.11 7.16 -10.16
C VAL A 47 2.30 6.37 -9.62
N TYR A 48 2.25 5.04 -9.73
CA TYR A 48 3.40 4.21 -9.41
C TYR A 48 4.42 4.23 -10.58
N LEU A 49 5.62 4.79 -10.38
CA LEU A 49 6.54 5.08 -11.50
C LEU A 49 7.71 4.13 -11.61
N GLU A 50 8.28 3.70 -10.49
CA GLU A 50 9.49 2.86 -10.49
C GLU A 50 9.43 1.82 -9.37
N ASN A 51 9.88 0.63 -9.71
CA ASN A 51 10.06 -0.46 -8.75
C ASN A 51 11.49 -0.98 -8.91
N ASP A 52 12.43 -0.27 -8.28
CA ASP A 52 13.71 -0.85 -7.92
C ASP A 52 13.46 -1.93 -6.85
N ASP A 53 14.29 -2.96 -6.79
CA ASP A 53 14.15 -4.09 -5.84
C ASP A 53 14.04 -3.66 -4.36
N CYS A 54 14.48 -2.44 -4.02
CA CYS A 54 14.49 -1.94 -2.64
C CYS A 54 13.43 -0.87 -2.34
N LEU A 55 13.02 -0.06 -3.32
CA LEU A 55 12.22 1.14 -3.08
C LEU A 55 11.15 1.36 -4.15
N ALA A 56 9.89 1.42 -3.71
CA ALA A 56 8.75 1.78 -4.53
C ALA A 56 8.59 3.32 -4.57
N TYR A 57 8.55 3.87 -5.78
CA TYR A 57 8.41 5.31 -6.02
C TYR A 57 7.08 5.67 -6.66
N PHE A 58 6.33 6.52 -5.97
CA PHE A 58 5.03 7.04 -6.34
C PHE A 58 5.11 8.57 -6.51
N GLN A 59 4.46 9.10 -7.53
CA GLN A 59 4.41 10.55 -7.77
C GLN A 59 2.99 11.04 -8.01
N SER A 60 2.60 12.11 -7.33
CA SER A 60 1.31 12.76 -7.53
C SER A 60 1.33 13.74 -8.69
N PHE A 61 0.15 14.06 -9.21
CA PHE A 61 -0.02 15.03 -10.30
C PHE A 61 0.36 16.47 -9.90
N ASP A 62 0.41 16.77 -8.61
CA ASP A 62 0.81 18.08 -8.07
C ASP A 62 2.29 18.11 -7.59
N GLY A 63 3.08 17.09 -7.95
CA GLY A 63 4.54 17.09 -7.81
C GLY A 63 5.09 16.55 -6.49
N TYR A 64 4.26 15.89 -5.68
CA TYR A 64 4.69 15.25 -4.44
C TYR A 64 5.17 13.83 -4.71
N ASN A 65 6.21 13.44 -3.99
CA ASN A 65 6.83 12.13 -4.12
C ASN A 65 6.57 11.32 -2.85
N LEU A 66 6.15 10.09 -3.03
CA LEU A 66 5.94 9.10 -1.98
C LEU A 66 6.89 7.93 -2.22
N PHE A 67 7.76 7.67 -1.25
CA PHE A 67 8.75 6.61 -1.30
C PHE A 67 8.44 5.59 -0.21
N ILE A 68 8.29 4.33 -0.59
CA ILE A 68 7.95 3.24 0.32
C ILE A 68 8.93 2.09 0.10
N PRO A 69 9.64 1.59 1.12
CA PRO A 69 10.43 0.38 0.99
C PRO A 69 9.56 -0.78 0.47
N VAL A 70 10.04 -1.53 -0.53
CA VAL A 70 9.24 -2.60 -1.17
C VAL A 70 8.75 -3.62 -0.13
N ASP A 71 9.59 -3.95 0.85
CA ASP A 71 9.26 -4.86 1.95
C ASP A 71 8.15 -4.36 2.89
N SER A 72 7.81 -3.07 2.79
CA SER A 72 6.84 -2.38 3.63
C SER A 72 5.58 -2.01 2.86
N LEU A 73 5.60 -2.14 1.53
CA LEU A 73 4.49 -1.83 0.62
C LEU A 73 3.22 -2.60 0.96
N VAL A 74 3.39 -3.85 1.42
CA VAL A 74 2.32 -4.71 1.94
C VAL A 74 1.48 -4.08 3.05
N THR A 75 2.06 -3.19 3.86
CA THR A 75 1.37 -2.53 4.97
C THR A 75 0.42 -1.42 4.50
N PHE A 76 0.49 -1.05 3.22
CA PHE A 76 -0.37 -0.06 2.57
C PHE A 76 -1.50 -0.69 1.75
N LEU A 77 -1.54 -2.03 1.62
CA LEU A 77 -2.64 -2.72 0.95
C LEU A 77 -3.98 -2.44 1.66
N PRO A 78 -5.08 -2.14 0.96
CA PRO A 78 -6.36 -1.82 1.59
C PRO A 78 -6.90 -2.87 2.58
N GLY A 79 -6.55 -4.15 2.37
CA GLY A 79 -6.92 -5.26 3.25
C GLY A 79 -6.04 -5.43 4.49
N VAL A 80 -4.89 -4.76 4.55
CA VAL A 80 -3.86 -4.86 5.61
C VAL A 80 -3.71 -3.53 6.36
N ALA A 81 -3.65 -2.44 5.60
CA ALA A 81 -3.48 -1.09 6.09
C ALA A 81 -4.57 -0.67 7.07
N ASP A 82 -4.18 0.23 7.96
CA ASP A 82 -5.15 1.03 8.69
C ASP A 82 -6.01 1.86 7.72
N ASP A 83 -7.20 2.28 8.16
CA ASP A 83 -8.14 2.97 7.28
C ASP A 83 -7.55 4.28 6.71
N ASP A 84 -6.75 4.99 7.49
CA ASP A 84 -6.12 6.26 7.08
C ASP A 84 -4.78 6.09 6.35
N ARG A 85 -4.36 4.85 6.02
CA ARG A 85 -3.04 4.58 5.41
C ARG A 85 -3.10 3.70 4.18
N ALA A 86 -4.28 3.34 3.70
CA ALA A 86 -4.39 2.52 2.50
C ALA A 86 -3.98 3.30 1.24
N LEU A 87 -3.28 2.63 0.34
CA LEU A 87 -3.12 3.05 -1.06
C LEU A 87 -4.12 2.24 -1.90
N ALA A 88 -5.24 2.84 -2.26
CA ALA A 88 -6.32 2.19 -2.99
C ALA A 88 -6.22 2.46 -4.49
N LEU A 89 -6.26 1.40 -5.30
CA LEU A 89 -6.29 1.49 -6.76
C LEU A 89 -7.47 2.34 -7.22
N VAL A 90 -7.18 3.32 -8.08
CA VAL A 90 -8.18 4.14 -8.78
C VAL A 90 -8.49 3.44 -10.11
N VAL A 91 -9.75 3.02 -10.28
CA VAL A 91 -10.27 2.46 -11.53
C VAL A 91 -11.33 3.42 -12.03
N ASP A 92 -11.16 3.90 -13.26
CA ASP A 92 -12.10 4.78 -13.97
C ASP A 92 -13.31 3.98 -14.51
#